data_AF-A0A6G6WAS2-F1
#
_entry.id   AF-A0A6G6WAS2-F1
#
_cell.length_a   1.000
_cell.length_b   1.000
_cell.length_c   1.000
_cell.angle_alpha   90.00
_cell.angle_beta   90.00
_cell.angle_gamma   90.00
#
_symmetry.space_group_name_H-M   'P 1'
#
loop_
_entity.id
_entity.type
_entity.pdbx_description
1 polymer ?
#
loop_
_entity_poly.entity_id
_entity_poly.type
_entity_poly.pdbx_seq_one_letter_code
_entity_poly.pdbx_strand_id
1 'polypeptide(L)'
;MDHARRRRPRPGRPGAGHRGGRTREGRGVSDPKQTLRYPEVLAEEGLEDWRFFLTKLHARFRTGSFTKGLELVTRITAAAEEADHHPDVVLTYPQVDVDLWSHDVGGTTSRDVDLARRISAIARELGVEATPREVQTLELALDVPSADEVRPFWAAVLGYREHEEWPEVQDPGGRNSTLWFQDAPGATGRVQQRFHLDIVVPREVAEERVQAAVDAGGTLVSTDAVPAFWILADAHGNQVCVCTADGREGDVQF
;
A
#
# COMPACT_ATOMS: atom_id res chain seq x y z
N MET A 1 3.47 5.50 29.47
CA MET A 1 3.05 5.59 28.06
C MET A 1 3.00 4.17 27.55
N ASP A 2 1.82 3.57 27.63
CA ASP A 2 1.61 2.16 27.30
C ASP A 2 1.43 2.08 25.78
N HIS A 3 2.39 1.49 25.06
CA HIS A 3 2.27 1.27 23.63
C HIS A 3 1.15 0.26 23.39
N ALA A 4 -0.02 0.77 22.99
CA ALA A 4 -1.17 -0.04 22.62
C ALA A 4 -0.75 -1.05 21.55
N ARG A 5 -0.68 -2.31 21.96
CA ARG A 5 -0.45 -3.45 21.07
C ARG A 5 -1.59 -3.49 20.05
N ARG A 6 -1.23 -3.50 18.77
CA ARG A 6 -2.12 -3.82 17.63
C ARG A 6 -3.13 -4.90 18.04
N ARG A 7 -4.41 -4.55 18.19
CA ARG A 7 -5.50 -5.54 18.26
C ARG A 7 -6.47 -5.23 17.14
N ARG A 8 -6.24 -5.89 16.00
CA ARG A 8 -7.22 -6.01 14.92
C ARG A 8 -8.51 -6.66 15.46
N PRO A 9 -9.72 -6.18 15.10
CA PRO A 9 -10.97 -6.80 15.49
C PRO A 9 -11.07 -8.25 14.98
N ARG A 10 -11.76 -9.13 15.72
CA ARG A 10 -12.00 -10.53 15.33
C ARG A 10 -13.32 -10.64 14.55
N PRO A 11 -13.33 -11.22 13.33
CA PRO A 11 -14.58 -11.65 12.69
C PRO A 11 -15.09 -12.95 13.32
N GLY A 12 -16.42 -13.12 13.37
CA GLY A 12 -17.12 -14.25 14.00
C GLY A 12 -16.94 -15.59 13.28
N ARG A 13 -16.92 -16.69 14.04
CA ARG A 13 -16.80 -18.06 13.53
C ARG A 13 -18.09 -18.55 12.85
N PRO A 14 -18.04 -19.17 11.66
CA PRO A 14 -19.09 -20.06 11.19
C PRO A 14 -18.91 -21.48 11.76
N GLY A 15 -20.03 -22.15 12.03
CA GLY A 15 -20.11 -23.46 12.68
C GLY A 15 -19.68 -24.65 11.81
N ALA A 16 -19.34 -25.76 12.50
CA ALA A 16 -18.80 -26.98 11.92
C ALA A 16 -19.87 -27.82 11.17
N GLY A 17 -19.52 -28.28 9.97
CA GLY A 17 -20.32 -29.19 9.14
C GLY A 17 -19.49 -30.33 8.52
N HIS A 18 -19.89 -31.55 8.90
CA HIS A 18 -19.63 -32.92 8.44
C HIS A 18 -18.75 -33.28 7.20
N ARG A 19 -18.04 -34.41 7.35
CA ARG A 19 -17.24 -35.13 6.33
C ARG A 19 -18.10 -36.01 5.41
N GLY A 20 -17.75 -36.05 4.13
CA GLY A 20 -18.16 -37.07 3.13
C GLY A 20 -17.11 -37.16 2.01
N GLY A 21 -16.78 -38.37 1.55
CA GLY A 21 -15.61 -38.62 0.70
C GLY A 21 -15.86 -38.95 -0.79
N ARG A 22 -14.75 -38.81 -1.54
CA ARG A 22 -14.38 -39.34 -2.88
C ARG A 22 -15.13 -38.84 -4.13
N THR A 23 -14.38 -38.24 -5.05
CA THR A 23 -13.94 -38.83 -6.35
C THR A 23 -12.95 -37.87 -7.03
N ARG A 24 -12.09 -38.39 -7.91
CA ARG A 24 -10.90 -37.71 -8.48
C ARG A 24 -11.18 -37.46 -9.96
N GLU A 25 -11.69 -36.27 -10.29
CA GLU A 25 -11.79 -35.71 -11.63
C GLU A 25 -11.13 -34.31 -11.63
N GLY A 26 -10.69 -33.85 -12.81
CA GLY A 26 -9.67 -32.81 -13.01
C GLY A 26 -9.70 -31.64 -12.03
N ARG A 27 -8.63 -31.51 -11.23
CA ARG A 27 -8.47 -30.36 -10.32
C ARG A 27 -8.11 -29.13 -11.14
N GLY A 28 -9.12 -28.36 -11.54
CA GLY A 28 -9.02 -26.94 -11.30
C GLY A 28 -8.68 -26.81 -9.81
N VAL A 29 -7.47 -26.37 -9.48
CA VAL A 29 -7.09 -26.14 -8.09
C VAL A 29 -8.09 -25.12 -7.57
N SER A 30 -8.97 -25.54 -6.65
CA SER A 30 -9.92 -24.63 -6.03
C SER A 30 -9.10 -23.56 -5.32
N ASP A 31 -9.11 -22.33 -5.82
CA ASP A 31 -8.55 -21.18 -5.12
C ASP A 31 -9.45 -20.92 -3.91
N PRO A 32 -8.99 -21.20 -2.68
CA PRO A 32 -9.81 -21.01 -1.50
C PRO A 32 -10.08 -19.52 -1.22
N LYS A 33 -9.36 -18.59 -1.89
CA LYS A 33 -9.43 -17.15 -1.65
C LYS A 33 -9.27 -16.78 -0.18
N GLN A 34 -8.57 -17.65 0.55
CA GLN A 34 -8.36 -17.50 1.98
C GLN A 34 -7.09 -16.69 2.21
N THR A 35 -7.24 -15.54 2.86
CA THR A 35 -6.10 -14.72 3.27
C THR A 35 -5.28 -15.41 4.36
N LEU A 36 -3.98 -15.42 4.19
CA LEU A 36 -2.99 -15.91 5.15
C LEU A 36 -2.54 -14.78 6.09
N ARG A 37 -2.34 -15.14 7.36
CA ARG A 37 -1.78 -14.26 8.40
C ARG A 37 -0.29 -14.54 8.58
N TYR A 38 0.40 -13.63 9.23
CA TYR A 38 1.85 -13.73 9.45
C TYR A 38 2.36 -15.11 9.93
N PRO A 39 1.75 -15.78 10.93
CA PRO A 39 2.22 -17.11 11.34
C PRO A 39 2.02 -18.19 10.27
N GLU A 40 0.98 -18.07 9.44
CA GLU A 40 0.69 -19.02 8.35
C GLU A 40 1.70 -18.82 7.22
N VAL A 41 1.96 -17.58 6.82
CA VAL A 41 2.99 -17.24 5.82
C VAL A 41 4.39 -17.67 6.30
N LEU A 42 4.72 -17.48 7.57
CA LEU A 42 6.01 -17.89 8.13
C LEU A 42 6.20 -19.41 8.15
N ALA A 43 5.11 -20.18 8.15
CA ALA A 43 5.15 -21.64 8.11
C ALA A 43 5.33 -22.19 6.69
N GLU A 44 5.18 -21.36 5.65
CA GLU A 44 5.39 -21.77 4.26
C GLU A 44 6.89 -21.90 3.95
N GLU A 45 7.26 -22.99 3.28
CA GLU A 45 8.62 -23.21 2.78
C GLU A 45 8.87 -22.49 1.45
N GLY A 46 10.13 -22.18 1.13
CA GLY A 46 10.50 -21.59 -0.16
C GLY A 46 10.25 -20.09 -0.29
N LEU A 47 10.12 -19.38 0.82
CA LEU A 47 9.92 -17.93 0.89
C LEU A 47 11.14 -17.17 1.45
N GLU A 48 12.34 -17.75 1.36
CA GLU A 48 13.57 -17.17 1.95
C GLU A 48 13.89 -15.77 1.39
N ASP A 49 13.56 -15.55 0.12
CA ASP A 49 13.73 -14.30 -0.63
C ASP A 49 12.66 -13.24 -0.34
N TRP A 50 11.63 -13.59 0.44
CA TRP A 50 10.42 -12.77 0.62
C TRP A 50 10.25 -12.31 2.06
N ARG A 51 9.69 -11.12 2.25
CA ARG A 51 9.26 -10.61 3.57
C ARG A 51 7.80 -10.28 3.55
N PHE A 52 7.08 -10.77 4.55
CA PHE A 52 5.68 -10.44 4.74
C PHE A 52 5.55 -9.19 5.60
N PHE A 53 5.00 -8.13 5.03
CA PHE A 53 4.63 -6.92 5.75
C PHE A 53 3.14 -6.67 5.54
N LEU A 54 2.41 -6.45 6.64
CA LEU A 54 0.99 -6.12 6.63
C LEU A 54 0.11 -7.19 5.99
N THR A 55 -0.11 -7.12 4.68
CA THR A 55 -0.97 -7.99 3.86
C THR A 55 -0.29 -8.48 2.60
N LYS A 56 0.98 -8.10 2.34
CA LYS A 56 1.70 -8.42 1.10
C LYS A 56 3.01 -9.17 1.37
N LEU A 57 3.46 -9.94 0.37
CA LEU A 57 4.82 -10.46 0.27
C LEU A 57 5.66 -9.49 -0.56
N HIS A 58 6.87 -9.18 -0.09
CA HIS A 58 7.80 -8.25 -0.72
C HIS A 58 9.14 -8.92 -1.01
N ALA A 59 9.67 -8.74 -2.22
CA ALA A 59 11.01 -9.15 -2.58
C ALA A 59 11.74 -8.07 -3.39
N ARG A 60 13.06 -8.03 -3.24
CA ARG A 60 13.96 -7.21 -4.04
C ARG A 60 14.99 -8.10 -4.71
N PHE A 61 15.19 -7.90 -6.00
CA PHE A 61 16.15 -8.64 -6.81
C PHE A 61 17.18 -7.66 -7.39
N ARG A 62 18.46 -7.79 -7.00
CA ARG A 62 19.55 -6.93 -7.48
C ARG A 62 20.05 -7.42 -8.84
N THR A 63 19.61 -6.74 -9.89
CA THR A 63 19.90 -7.13 -11.27
C THR A 63 21.23 -6.55 -11.75
N GLY A 64 21.69 -5.44 -11.18
CA GLY A 64 22.94 -4.76 -11.54
C GLY A 64 22.96 -4.19 -12.96
N SER A 65 21.87 -4.36 -13.71
CA SER A 65 21.73 -4.02 -15.13
C SER A 65 20.26 -3.85 -15.45
N PHE A 66 19.93 -2.75 -16.10
CA PHE A 66 18.54 -2.46 -16.48
C PHE A 66 18.01 -3.50 -17.47
N THR A 67 18.84 -3.96 -18.42
CA THR A 67 18.48 -5.04 -19.36
C THR A 67 18.24 -6.36 -18.66
N LYS A 68 19.06 -6.71 -17.66
CA LYS A 68 18.85 -7.93 -16.85
C LYS A 68 17.60 -7.82 -16.00
N GLY A 69 17.28 -6.62 -15.52
CA GLY A 69 16.02 -6.32 -14.86
C GLY A 69 14.82 -6.52 -15.78
N LEU A 70 14.87 -5.99 -17.02
CA LEU A 70 13.82 -6.21 -18.01
C LEU A 70 13.62 -7.69 -18.35
N GLU A 71 14.71 -8.46 -18.46
CA GLU A 71 14.64 -9.92 -18.68
C GLU A 71 13.94 -10.64 -17.52
N LEU A 72 14.30 -10.31 -16.27
CA LEU A 72 13.63 -10.83 -15.08
C LEU A 72 12.14 -10.47 -15.09
N VAL A 73 11.78 -9.20 -15.31
CA VAL A 73 10.38 -8.75 -15.39
C VAL A 73 9.62 -9.52 -16.47
N THR A 74 10.19 -9.70 -17.66
CA THR A 74 9.55 -10.45 -18.75
C THR A 74 9.21 -11.88 -18.35
N ARG A 75 10.11 -12.56 -17.64
CA ARG A 75 9.89 -13.93 -17.16
C ARG A 75 8.86 -13.98 -16.02
N ILE A 76 8.84 -12.97 -15.15
CA ILE A 76 7.82 -12.80 -14.11
C ILE A 76 6.44 -12.61 -14.76
N THR A 77 6.33 -11.74 -15.77
CA THR A 77 5.08 -11.51 -16.52
C THR A 77 4.55 -12.81 -17.11
N ALA A 78 5.39 -13.62 -17.76
CA ALA A 78 4.95 -14.90 -18.31
C ALA A 78 4.42 -15.86 -17.22
N ALA A 79 5.04 -15.90 -16.05
CA ALA A 79 4.58 -16.72 -14.93
C ALA A 79 3.28 -16.19 -14.30
N ALA A 80 3.12 -14.87 -14.24
CA ALA A 80 1.91 -14.22 -13.76
C ALA A 80 0.70 -14.50 -14.67
N GLU A 81 0.89 -14.40 -15.99
CA GLU A 81 -0.13 -14.73 -16.99
C GLU A 81 -0.53 -16.22 -16.94
N GLU A 82 0.44 -17.12 -16.77
CA GLU A 82 0.16 -18.56 -16.59
C GLU A 82 -0.66 -18.83 -15.32
N ALA A 83 -0.42 -18.05 -14.26
CA ALA A 83 -1.10 -18.17 -12.97
C ALA A 83 -2.45 -17.44 -12.91
N ASP A 84 -2.79 -16.60 -13.90
CA ASP A 84 -3.89 -15.62 -13.83
C ASP A 84 -3.86 -14.81 -12.51
N HIS A 85 -2.65 -14.40 -12.11
CA HIS A 85 -2.39 -13.73 -10.84
C HIS A 85 -1.18 -12.80 -10.98
N HIS A 86 -1.40 -11.50 -10.83
CA HIS A 86 -0.42 -10.49 -11.23
C HIS A 86 0.25 -9.81 -10.04
N PRO A 87 1.59 -9.73 -10.00
CA PRO A 87 2.31 -8.94 -9.01
C PRO A 87 2.31 -7.45 -9.36
N ASP A 88 2.51 -6.61 -8.34
CA ASP A 88 2.97 -5.24 -8.52
C ASP A 88 4.51 -5.28 -8.72
N VAL A 89 5.02 -4.71 -9.83
CA VAL A 89 6.46 -4.78 -10.18
C VAL A 89 7.04 -3.39 -10.46
N VAL A 90 8.14 -3.06 -9.79
CA VAL A 90 8.89 -1.82 -9.99
C VAL A 90 10.29 -2.15 -10.52
N LEU A 91 10.55 -1.78 -11.78
CA LEU A 91 11.88 -1.89 -12.40
C LEU A 91 12.61 -0.54 -12.30
N THR A 92 13.72 -0.52 -11.56
CA THR A 92 14.64 0.63 -11.47
C THR A 92 16.08 0.15 -11.63
N TYR A 93 17.03 1.03 -11.95
CA TYR A 93 18.44 0.63 -11.86
C TYR A 93 18.90 0.78 -10.39
N PRO A 94 19.47 -0.26 -9.74
CA PRO A 94 19.94 -1.54 -10.28
C PRO A 94 19.10 -2.78 -9.87
N GLN A 95 17.77 -2.66 -9.71
CA GLN A 95 16.95 -3.69 -9.05
C GLN A 95 15.52 -3.83 -9.60
N VAL A 96 14.90 -4.97 -9.30
CA VAL A 96 13.46 -5.20 -9.46
C VAL A 96 12.86 -5.43 -8.09
N ASP A 97 11.90 -4.60 -7.70
CA ASP A 97 11.07 -4.81 -6.52
C ASP A 97 9.75 -5.47 -6.95
N VAL A 98 9.30 -6.46 -6.19
CA VAL A 98 8.09 -7.24 -6.47
C VAL A 98 7.25 -7.35 -5.21
N ASP A 99 5.99 -6.93 -5.31
CA ASP A 99 4.99 -7.10 -4.28
C ASP A 99 3.89 -8.06 -4.75
N LEU A 100 3.52 -9.00 -3.89
CA LEU A 100 2.49 -10.01 -4.15
C LEU A 100 1.39 -9.92 -3.10
N TRP A 101 0.16 -9.79 -3.59
CA TRP A 101 -1.07 -9.91 -2.83
C TRP A 101 -2.26 -10.18 -3.76
N SER A 102 -3.32 -10.76 -3.21
CA SER A 102 -4.55 -11.02 -3.94
C SER A 102 -5.50 -9.84 -3.83
N HIS A 103 -5.50 -8.99 -4.87
CA HIS A 103 -6.32 -7.77 -4.95
C HIS A 103 -7.82 -8.02 -4.71
N ASP A 104 -8.34 -9.14 -5.20
CA ASP A 104 -9.75 -9.50 -5.13
C ASP A 104 -10.23 -9.86 -3.71
N VAL A 105 -9.30 -10.16 -2.79
CA VAL A 105 -9.60 -10.49 -1.39
C VAL A 105 -8.80 -9.69 -0.36
N GLY A 106 -8.08 -8.66 -0.80
CA GLY A 106 -7.44 -7.72 0.12
C GLY A 106 -6.23 -8.26 0.89
N GLY A 107 -5.54 -9.31 0.42
CA GLY A 107 -4.36 -9.82 1.13
C GLY A 107 -3.66 -11.03 0.51
N THR A 108 -2.59 -11.48 1.15
CA THR A 108 -1.79 -12.63 0.71
C THR A 108 -2.59 -13.92 0.81
N THR A 109 -2.63 -14.71 -0.25
CA THR A 109 -3.26 -16.05 -0.31
C THR A 109 -2.24 -17.12 -0.73
N SER A 110 -2.68 -18.36 -0.95
CA SER A 110 -1.83 -19.39 -1.54
C SER A 110 -1.34 -19.05 -2.96
N ARG A 111 -2.11 -18.27 -3.75
CA ARG A 111 -1.69 -17.81 -5.08
C ARG A 111 -0.41 -16.99 -5.02
N ASP A 112 -0.34 -16.10 -4.05
CA ASP A 112 0.82 -15.24 -3.79
C ASP A 112 2.04 -16.07 -3.39
N VAL A 113 1.85 -17.06 -2.52
CA VAL A 113 2.93 -17.97 -2.08
C VAL A 113 3.47 -18.78 -3.26
N ASP A 114 2.60 -19.32 -4.11
CA ASP A 114 3.00 -20.13 -5.26
C ASP A 114 3.73 -19.30 -6.32
N LEU A 115 3.23 -18.09 -6.62
CA LEU A 115 3.90 -17.18 -7.54
C LEU A 115 5.24 -16.67 -6.97
N ALA A 116 5.32 -16.39 -5.66
CA ALA A 116 6.56 -16.00 -4.99
C ALA A 116 7.67 -17.04 -5.19
N ARG A 117 7.36 -18.32 -4.96
CA ARG A 117 8.29 -19.45 -5.20
C ARG A 117 8.74 -19.52 -6.65
N ARG A 118 7.82 -19.31 -7.59
CA ARG A 118 8.11 -19.32 -9.04
C ARG A 118 9.06 -18.18 -9.42
N ILE A 119 8.82 -16.98 -8.91
CA ILE A 119 9.67 -15.80 -9.15
C ILE A 119 11.07 -16.03 -8.56
N SER A 120 11.19 -16.56 -7.34
CA SER A 120 12.48 -16.94 -6.75
C SER A 120 13.23 -17.99 -7.58
N ALA A 121 12.53 -18.94 -8.21
CA ALA A 121 13.16 -19.88 -9.14
C ALA A 121 13.68 -19.17 -10.41
N ILE A 122 12.87 -18.30 -11.02
CA ILE A 122 13.26 -17.50 -12.19
C ILE A 122 14.50 -16.64 -11.89
N ALA A 123 14.52 -15.96 -10.74
CA ALA A 123 15.66 -15.14 -10.33
C ALA A 123 16.96 -15.98 -10.22
N ARG A 124 16.88 -17.17 -9.61
CA ARG A 124 18.01 -18.10 -9.52
C ARG A 124 18.48 -18.59 -10.89
N GLU A 125 17.56 -18.94 -11.79
CA GLU A 125 17.88 -19.33 -13.18
C GLU A 125 18.65 -18.22 -13.93
N LEU A 126 18.30 -16.96 -13.68
CA LEU A 126 18.98 -15.79 -14.27
C LEU A 126 20.25 -15.38 -13.50
N GLY A 127 20.58 -16.03 -12.38
CA GLY A 127 21.68 -15.63 -11.51
C GLY A 127 21.49 -14.20 -10.97
N VAL A 128 20.26 -13.84 -10.59
CA VAL A 128 19.91 -12.59 -9.92
C VAL A 128 19.76 -12.87 -8.43
N GLU A 129 20.47 -12.10 -7.60
CA GLU A 129 20.44 -12.24 -6.15
C GLU A 129 19.20 -11.54 -5.57
N ALA A 130 18.47 -12.24 -4.70
CA ALA A 130 17.45 -11.63 -3.86
C ALA A 130 18.10 -11.00 -2.62
N THR A 131 17.65 -9.79 -2.24
CA THR A 131 18.16 -9.06 -1.07
C THR A 131 17.04 -8.79 -0.07
N PRO A 132 16.56 -9.82 0.63
CA PRO A 132 15.36 -9.71 1.48
C PRO A 132 15.59 -8.95 2.79
N ARG A 133 16.80 -8.44 3.02
CA ARG A 133 17.13 -7.52 4.12
C ARG A 133 17.00 -6.04 3.71
N GLU A 134 16.71 -5.77 2.44
CA GLU A 134 16.67 -4.42 1.87
C GLU A 134 15.26 -3.98 1.48
N VAL A 135 14.25 -4.79 1.82
CA VAL A 135 12.84 -4.45 1.67
C VAL A 135 12.31 -3.88 2.98
N GLN A 136 11.44 -2.88 2.85
CA GLN A 136 10.70 -2.26 3.95
C GLN A 136 9.39 -1.69 3.40
N THR A 137 8.41 -1.48 4.27
CA THR A 137 7.19 -0.73 3.94
C THR A 137 7.01 0.41 4.94
N LEU A 138 6.45 1.53 4.48
CA LEU A 138 6.14 2.70 5.30
C LEU A 138 4.62 2.92 5.28
N GLU A 139 4.02 2.96 6.47
CA GLU A 139 2.64 3.42 6.68
C GLU A 139 2.68 4.73 7.48
N LEU A 140 1.77 5.64 7.15
CA LEU A 140 1.54 6.85 7.94
C LEU A 140 0.30 6.64 8.83
N ALA A 141 0.45 6.91 10.12
CA ALA A 141 -0.65 6.85 11.09
C ALA A 141 -1.03 8.28 11.49
N LEU A 142 -2.32 8.60 11.40
CA LEU A 142 -2.86 9.84 11.95
C LEU A 142 -3.77 9.52 13.13
N ASP A 143 -3.38 10.01 14.31
CA ASP A 143 -4.17 9.89 15.53
C ASP A 143 -5.35 10.87 15.44
N VAL A 144 -6.57 10.35 15.41
CA VAL A 144 -7.79 11.16 15.22
C VAL A 144 -8.89 10.78 16.21
N PRO A 145 -9.68 11.76 16.69
CA PRO A 145 -10.88 11.49 17.46
C PRO A 145 -11.92 10.63 16.74
N SER A 146 -12.00 10.72 15.41
CA SER A 146 -12.98 10.02 14.58
C SER A 146 -12.48 9.86 13.14
N ALA A 147 -12.19 8.62 12.73
CA ALA A 147 -11.75 8.36 11.36
C ALA A 147 -12.82 8.76 10.32
N ASP A 148 -14.10 8.56 10.63
CA ASP A 148 -15.22 8.84 9.72
C ASP A 148 -15.35 10.33 9.38
N GLU A 149 -14.94 11.23 10.28
CA GLU A 149 -15.01 12.68 10.08
C GLU A 149 -13.91 13.23 9.18
N VAL A 150 -12.77 12.53 9.06
CA VAL A 150 -11.60 13.03 8.32
C VAL A 150 -11.28 12.21 7.08
N ARG A 151 -11.72 10.95 7.02
CA ARG A 151 -11.38 10.02 5.93
C ARG A 151 -11.77 10.55 4.54
N PRO A 152 -12.97 11.15 4.32
CA PRO A 152 -13.33 11.70 3.01
C PRO A 152 -12.37 12.80 2.56
N PHE A 153 -11.99 13.70 3.47
CA PHE A 153 -11.01 14.76 3.20
C PHE A 153 -9.66 14.19 2.77
N TRP A 154 -9.13 13.23 3.53
CA TRP A 154 -7.84 12.61 3.24
C TRP A 154 -7.85 11.79 1.95
N ALA A 155 -8.95 11.09 1.65
CA ALA A 155 -9.13 10.41 0.37
C ALA A 155 -9.08 11.40 -0.79
N ALA A 156 -9.82 12.51 -0.69
CA ALA A 156 -9.87 13.54 -1.73
C ALA A 156 -8.52 14.25 -1.92
N VAL A 157 -7.89 14.74 -0.84
CA VAL A 157 -6.66 15.53 -0.92
C VAL A 157 -5.45 14.69 -1.38
N LEU A 158 -5.38 13.42 -1.00
CA LEU A 158 -4.33 12.50 -1.46
C LEU A 158 -4.65 11.92 -2.86
N GLY A 159 -5.93 11.92 -3.28
CA GLY A 159 -6.37 11.25 -4.51
C GLY A 159 -6.37 9.74 -4.34
N TYR A 160 -6.65 9.30 -3.12
CA TYR A 160 -6.64 7.92 -2.68
C TYR A 160 -8.06 7.34 -2.67
N ARG A 161 -8.18 6.04 -2.44
CA ARG A 161 -9.46 5.35 -2.22
C ARG A 161 -9.62 4.97 -0.75
N GLU A 162 -10.84 5.07 -0.25
CA GLU A 162 -11.20 4.55 1.07
C GLU A 162 -11.17 3.02 1.08
N HIS A 163 -10.65 2.44 2.16
CA HIS A 163 -10.75 1.01 2.39
C HIS A 163 -12.08 0.67 3.07
N GLU A 164 -12.79 -0.36 2.59
CA GLU A 164 -14.12 -0.73 3.12
C GLU A 164 -14.06 -1.28 4.55
N GLU A 165 -13.07 -2.13 4.84
CA GLU A 165 -12.97 -2.81 6.16
C GLU A 165 -12.08 -2.10 7.20
N TRP A 166 -11.13 -1.26 6.78
CA TRP A 166 -10.12 -0.66 7.65
C TRP A 166 -10.23 0.86 7.62
N PRO A 167 -9.98 1.56 8.74
CA PRO A 167 -10.02 3.02 8.80
C PRO A 167 -8.76 3.60 8.15
N GLU A 168 -8.66 3.52 6.83
CA GLU A 168 -7.52 3.97 6.05
C GLU A 168 -7.89 4.39 4.63
N VAL A 169 -6.97 5.11 3.99
CA VAL A 169 -7.01 5.46 2.58
C VAL A 169 -5.74 4.96 1.89
N GLN A 170 -5.90 4.44 0.67
CA GLN A 170 -4.83 3.79 -0.08
C GLN A 170 -4.64 4.44 -1.46
N ASP A 171 -3.38 4.55 -1.89
CA ASP A 171 -3.05 4.96 -3.25
C ASP A 171 -3.55 3.90 -4.24
N PRO A 172 -4.50 4.22 -5.14
CA PRO A 172 -4.98 3.26 -6.14
C PRO A 172 -3.87 2.82 -7.12
N GLY A 173 -2.81 3.61 -7.28
CA GLY A 173 -1.66 3.27 -8.10
C GLY A 173 -0.55 2.51 -7.36
N GLY A 174 -0.69 2.29 -6.04
CA GLY A 174 0.28 1.56 -5.22
C GLY A 174 1.67 2.20 -5.12
N ARG A 175 1.84 3.47 -5.51
CA ARG A 175 3.14 4.15 -5.55
C ARG A 175 3.50 4.76 -4.20
N ASN A 176 2.51 5.24 -3.48
CA ASN A 176 2.68 5.99 -2.24
C ASN A 176 2.16 5.21 -1.02
N SER A 177 2.60 5.65 0.16
CA SER A 177 2.22 5.03 1.44
C SER A 177 0.74 5.17 1.75
N THR A 178 0.16 4.13 2.36
CA THR A 178 -1.14 4.16 3.02
C THR A 178 -1.14 5.18 4.17
N LEU A 179 -2.24 5.92 4.30
CA LEU A 179 -2.56 6.71 5.50
C LEU A 179 -3.69 6.00 6.25
N TRP A 180 -3.44 5.60 7.49
CA TRP A 180 -4.44 4.98 8.35
C TRP A 180 -4.73 5.85 9.58
N PHE A 181 -5.94 5.71 10.09
CA PHE A 181 -6.47 6.54 11.17
C PHE A 181 -6.48 5.73 12.47
N GLN A 182 -5.64 6.14 13.42
CA GLN A 182 -5.56 5.54 14.74
C GLN A 182 -6.63 6.17 15.63
N ASP A 183 -7.51 5.33 16.18
CA ASP A 183 -8.53 5.77 17.13
C ASP A 183 -7.88 6.38 18.37
N ALA A 184 -8.09 7.68 18.54
CA ALA A 184 -7.52 8.51 19.59
C ALA A 184 -8.55 9.57 20.05
N PRO A 185 -9.63 9.17 20.75
CA PRO A 185 -10.72 10.08 21.13
C PRO A 185 -10.27 11.23 22.05
N GLY A 186 -9.11 11.09 22.71
CA GLY A 186 -8.50 12.12 23.53
C GLY A 186 -7.64 13.14 22.77
N ALA A 187 -7.33 12.89 21.48
CA ALA A 187 -6.54 13.77 20.63
C ALA A 187 -7.37 14.98 20.15
N THR A 188 -7.90 15.74 21.10
CA THR A 188 -8.76 16.91 20.87
C THR A 188 -8.01 18.20 21.19
N GLY A 189 -8.38 19.30 20.53
CA GLY A 189 -7.80 20.63 20.77
C GLY A 189 -6.93 21.12 19.60
N ARG A 190 -6.23 22.24 19.82
CA ARG A 190 -5.43 22.88 18.76
C ARG A 190 -4.19 22.05 18.46
N VAL A 191 -4.12 21.52 17.23
CA VAL A 191 -2.93 20.82 16.72
C VAL A 191 -1.82 21.85 16.46
N GLN A 192 -0.68 21.71 17.15
CA GLN A 192 0.57 22.34 16.70
C GLN A 192 1.31 21.33 15.82
N GLN A 193 1.04 21.38 14.53
CA GLN A 193 1.63 20.48 13.56
C GLN A 193 3.13 20.79 13.37
N ARG A 194 3.97 19.77 13.48
CA ARG A 194 5.44 19.88 13.35
C ARG A 194 6.02 19.14 12.14
N PHE A 195 5.19 18.37 11.45
CA PHE A 195 5.46 17.74 10.17
C PHE A 195 4.20 17.87 9.32
N HIS A 196 4.32 18.02 8.01
CA HIS A 196 3.17 18.06 7.11
C HIS A 196 3.43 17.19 5.90
N LEU A 197 2.34 16.77 5.26
CA LEU A 197 2.40 16.03 4.00
C LEU A 197 2.27 17.04 2.86
N ASP A 198 3.21 17.00 1.93
CA ASP A 198 3.17 17.79 0.71
C ASP A 198 2.82 16.86 -0.45
N ILE A 199 1.62 17.01 -0.99
CA ILE A 199 1.22 16.31 -2.21
C ILE A 199 1.53 17.22 -3.38
N VAL A 200 2.54 16.86 -4.17
CA VAL A 200 2.86 17.58 -5.39
C VAL A 200 2.03 17.01 -6.53
N VAL A 201 1.21 17.85 -7.16
CA VAL A 201 0.33 17.47 -8.27
C VAL A 201 0.67 18.27 -9.53
N PRO A 202 0.26 17.79 -10.74
CA PRO A 202 0.33 18.60 -11.94
C PRO A 202 -0.39 19.94 -11.76
N ARG A 203 0.13 21.01 -12.36
CA ARG A 203 -0.39 22.38 -12.17
C ARG A 203 -1.87 22.50 -12.53
N GLU A 204 -2.29 21.78 -13.57
CA GLU A 204 -3.67 21.73 -14.07
C GLU A 204 -4.63 20.95 -13.17
N VAL A 205 -4.13 20.20 -12.19
CA VAL A 205 -4.92 19.40 -11.23
C VAL A 205 -5.03 20.10 -9.87
N ALA A 206 -4.16 21.05 -9.55
CA ALA A 206 -4.01 21.59 -8.20
C ALA A 206 -5.30 22.21 -7.64
N GLU A 207 -5.95 23.10 -8.40
CA GLU A 207 -7.18 23.76 -7.97
C GLU A 207 -8.35 22.78 -7.84
N GLU A 208 -8.47 21.82 -8.76
CA GLU A 208 -9.47 20.75 -8.67
C GLU A 208 -9.26 19.91 -7.41
N ARG A 209 -8.00 19.58 -7.09
CA ARG A 209 -7.64 18.81 -5.90
C ARG A 209 -7.99 19.56 -4.61
N VAL A 210 -7.70 20.86 -4.56
CA VAL A 210 -8.06 21.74 -3.44
C VAL A 210 -9.57 21.79 -3.27
N GLN A 211 -10.31 22.00 -4.36
CA GLN A 211 -11.77 22.06 -4.31
C GLN A 211 -12.39 20.74 -3.83
N ALA A 212 -11.92 19.60 -4.36
CA ALA A 212 -12.40 18.29 -3.94
C ALA A 212 -12.18 18.03 -2.43
N ALA A 213 -11.05 18.49 -1.88
CA ALA A 213 -10.77 18.38 -0.46
C ALA A 213 -11.69 19.29 0.38
N VAL A 214 -11.97 20.51 -0.07
CA VAL A 214 -12.92 21.41 0.61
C VAL A 214 -14.35 20.85 0.56
N ASP A 215 -14.79 20.33 -0.58
CA ASP A 215 -16.10 19.71 -0.75
C ASP A 215 -16.25 18.46 0.14
N ALA A 216 -15.15 17.77 0.42
CA ALA A 216 -15.09 16.63 1.34
C ALA A 216 -15.01 17.03 2.84
N GLY A 217 -15.32 18.28 3.17
CA GLY A 217 -15.38 18.78 4.55
C GLY A 217 -14.08 19.44 5.05
N GLY A 218 -13.09 19.61 4.18
CA GLY A 218 -11.86 20.32 4.48
C GLY A 218 -12.03 21.84 4.59
N THR A 219 -11.09 22.48 5.27
CA THR A 219 -10.99 23.94 5.34
C THR A 219 -9.75 24.40 4.58
N LEU A 220 -9.90 25.38 3.68
CA LEU A 220 -8.76 26.08 3.09
C LEU A 220 -8.18 27.06 4.12
N VAL A 221 -6.97 26.78 4.60
CA VAL A 221 -6.31 27.51 5.69
C VAL A 221 -5.51 28.71 5.17
N SER A 222 -4.76 28.56 4.08
CA SER A 222 -3.97 29.66 3.49
C SER A 222 -3.78 29.47 1.99
N THR A 223 -3.73 30.61 1.30
CA THR A 223 -3.41 30.76 -0.13
C THR A 223 -2.23 31.70 -0.37
N ASP A 224 -1.51 32.09 0.69
CA ASP A 224 -0.49 33.14 0.62
C ASP A 224 0.69 32.76 -0.28
N ALA A 225 0.91 31.46 -0.49
CA ALA A 225 2.00 30.92 -1.30
C ALA A 225 1.55 30.37 -2.67
N VAL A 226 0.32 30.62 -3.09
CA VAL A 226 -0.17 30.21 -4.41
C VAL A 226 0.62 30.95 -5.50
N PRO A 227 1.07 30.27 -6.58
CA PRO A 227 0.70 28.91 -7.00
C PRO A 227 1.58 27.77 -6.44
N ALA A 228 2.58 28.07 -5.61
CA ALA A 228 3.50 27.05 -5.10
C ALA A 228 2.81 26.02 -4.21
N PHE A 229 1.91 26.46 -3.32
CA PHE A 229 1.06 25.55 -2.54
C PHE A 229 -0.15 26.23 -1.87
N TRP A 230 -1.15 25.41 -1.55
CA TRP A 230 -2.29 25.71 -0.69
C TRP A 230 -2.15 24.94 0.61
N ILE A 231 -2.57 25.52 1.74
CA ILE A 231 -2.65 24.81 3.01
C ILE A 231 -4.12 24.51 3.29
N LEU A 232 -4.45 23.23 3.52
CA LEU A 232 -5.77 22.78 3.92
C LEU A 232 -5.71 22.12 5.29
N ALA A 233 -6.87 22.00 5.95
CA ALA A 233 -7.03 21.23 7.18
C ALA A 233 -8.26 20.31 7.12
N ASP A 234 -8.15 19.14 7.75
CA ASP A 234 -9.29 18.26 8.00
C ASP A 234 -10.20 18.80 9.14
N ALA A 235 -11.29 18.07 9.43
CA ALA A 235 -12.24 18.45 10.47
C ALA A 235 -11.64 18.51 11.89
N HIS A 236 -10.47 17.89 12.12
CA HIS A 236 -9.76 17.88 13.40
C HIS A 236 -8.59 18.86 13.44
N GLY A 237 -8.37 19.61 12.35
CA GLY A 237 -7.34 20.63 12.24
C GLY A 237 -5.97 20.10 11.81
N ASN A 238 -5.86 18.84 11.38
CA ASN A 238 -4.63 18.32 10.78
C ASN A 238 -4.46 18.91 9.39
N GLN A 239 -3.29 19.48 9.13
CA GLN A 239 -2.99 20.24 7.93
C GLN A 239 -2.20 19.42 6.90
N VAL A 240 -2.36 19.81 5.65
CA VAL A 240 -1.74 19.19 4.48
C VAL A 240 -1.58 20.23 3.39
N CYS A 241 -0.54 20.09 2.56
CA CYS A 241 -0.31 20.98 1.44
C CYS A 241 -0.61 20.29 0.11
N VAL A 242 -1.35 20.99 -0.76
CA VAL A 242 -1.40 20.68 -2.19
C VAL A 242 -0.39 21.60 -2.86
N CYS A 243 0.62 21.02 -3.48
CA CYS A 243 1.79 21.71 -4.00
C CYS A 243 1.87 21.60 -5.53
N THR A 244 2.48 22.59 -6.18
CA THR A 244 2.87 22.52 -7.58
C THR A 244 4.35 22.85 -7.76
N ALA A 245 4.86 22.62 -8.97
CA ALA A 245 6.19 23.07 -9.37
C ALA A 245 6.22 24.58 -9.70
N ASP A 246 5.07 25.21 -9.98
CA ASP A 246 4.96 26.65 -10.26
C ASP A 246 5.29 27.45 -8.99
N GLY A 247 5.77 28.69 -9.14
CA GLY A 247 6.08 29.55 -7.99
C GLY A 247 7.33 29.14 -7.21
N ARG A 248 8.13 28.22 -7.77
CA ARG A 248 9.40 27.71 -7.21
C ARG A 248 10.60 28.01 -8.12
N GLU A 249 10.53 29.08 -8.92
CA GLU A 249 11.54 29.40 -9.95
C GLU A 249 12.84 30.02 -9.38
N GLY A 250 12.89 30.35 -8.08
CA GLY A 250 14.10 30.84 -7.40
C GLY A 250 14.97 29.71 -6.81
N ASP A 251 16.06 30.07 -6.12
CA ASP A 251 16.98 29.14 -5.42
C ASP A 251 16.36 28.40 -4.21
N VAL A 252 15.03 28.43 -4.06
CA VAL A 252 14.32 27.81 -2.95
C VAL A 252 14.09 26.33 -3.28
N GLN A 253 15.07 25.48 -2.94
CA GLN A 253 14.82 24.05 -2.82
C GLN A 253 13.90 23.78 -1.60
N PHE A 254 13.07 22.76 -1.74
CA PHE A 254 12.07 22.25 -0.79
C PHE A 254 12.43 22.40 0.69
#